data_AF-A0A958NQ51-F1
#
_entry.id   AF-A0A958NQ51-F1
#
_cell.length_a   1.000
_cell.length_b   1.000
_cell.length_c   1.000
_cell.angle_alpha   90.00
_cell.angle_beta   90.00
_cell.angle_gamma   90.00
#
_symmetry.space_group_name_H-M   'P 1'
#
loop_
_entity.id
_entity.type
_entity.pdbx_description
1 polymer ?
#
loop_
_entity_poly.entity_id
_entity_poly.type
_entity_poly.pdbx_seq_one_letter_code
_entity_poly.pdbx_strand_id
1 'polypeptide(L)'
;MILRKIALIFFLMMAVIPAVAQDDYVLDKDSVKAKDRLHYNFTMGAGFGYSSNAGEFFGTYFNPSVSYDVTSRFRIKTGFVYGNYMANGYPLYNGYYYNTFDGTIDRLYTYVAGEYAVNEKLTVGGSIFYDFSRYTDVMGETYQNGDYLNNIGASGYFNYKISDGMSIMGEVRINDRNPMGSRFMGAAEHSLFGR
;
A
#
# COMPACT_ATOMS: atom_id res chain seq x y z
N MET A 1 -11.77 -6.73 22.75
CA MET A 1 -11.37 -5.30 22.75
C MET A 1 -11.08 -4.74 21.34
N ILE A 2 -10.37 -5.46 20.48
CA ILE A 2 -9.97 -5.02 19.11
C ILE A 2 -11.14 -4.57 18.23
N LEU A 3 -12.27 -5.29 18.23
CA LEU A 3 -13.44 -4.99 17.37
C LEU A 3 -13.99 -3.57 17.56
N ARG A 4 -13.93 -3.01 18.79
CA ARG A 4 -14.35 -1.63 19.08
C ARG A 4 -13.42 -0.57 18.48
N LYS A 5 -12.13 -0.88 18.30
CA LYS A 5 -11.17 0.05 17.66
C LYS A 5 -11.34 0.08 16.14
N ILE A 6 -11.62 -1.06 15.51
CA ILE A 6 -11.90 -1.15 14.06
C ILE A 6 -13.20 -0.38 13.73
N ALA A 7 -14.26 -0.58 14.52
CA ALA A 7 -15.51 0.17 14.37
C ALA A 7 -15.28 1.69 14.53
N LEU A 8 -14.45 2.12 15.49
CA LEU A 8 -14.13 3.54 15.69
C LEU A 8 -13.41 4.15 14.49
N ILE A 9 -12.50 3.42 13.83
CA ILE A 9 -11.80 3.90 12.62
C ILE A 9 -12.78 4.04 11.45
N PHE A 10 -13.67 3.07 11.23
CA PHE A 10 -14.73 3.19 10.23
C PHE A 10 -15.69 4.36 10.52
N PHE A 11 -16.04 4.58 11.79
CA PHE A 11 -16.89 5.71 12.19
C PHE A 11 -16.18 7.05 12.02
N LEU A 12 -14.87 7.13 12.30
CA LEU A 12 -14.08 8.34 12.06
C LEU A 12 -13.95 8.65 10.56
N MET A 13 -13.80 7.62 9.71
CA MET A 13 -13.76 7.79 8.25
C MET A 13 -15.11 8.24 7.66
N MET A 14 -16.24 7.92 8.30
CA MET A 14 -17.55 8.51 7.94
C MET A 14 -17.75 9.92 8.53
N ALA A 15 -16.99 10.31 9.55
CA ALA A 15 -17.12 11.60 10.24
C ALA A 15 -16.25 12.73 9.65
N VAL A 16 -15.29 12.44 8.76
CA VAL A 16 -14.55 13.47 8.00
C VAL A 16 -15.28 13.80 6.69
N ILE A 17 -16.56 14.15 6.83
CA ILE A 17 -17.19 15.11 5.93
C ILE A 17 -16.92 16.47 6.60
N PRO A 18 -16.16 17.39 5.98
CA PRO A 18 -16.05 18.73 6.55
C PRO A 18 -17.46 19.31 6.68
N ALA A 19 -17.76 19.91 7.84
CA ALA A 19 -18.97 20.71 7.99
C ALA A 19 -18.80 21.96 7.11
N VAL A 20 -19.11 21.81 5.82
CA VAL A 20 -19.07 22.90 4.84
C VAL A 20 -20.11 23.90 5.29
N ALA A 21 -19.66 25.13 5.57
CA ALA A 21 -20.54 26.24 5.89
C ALA A 21 -21.59 26.39 4.78
N GLN A 22 -22.81 26.73 5.17
CA GLN A 22 -23.96 26.81 4.29
C GLN A 22 -23.92 28.11 3.45
N ASP A 23 -22.91 28.23 2.60
CA ASP A 23 -22.89 29.18 1.49
C ASP A 23 -23.62 28.53 0.30
N ASP A 24 -24.47 29.31 -0.39
CA ASP A 24 -25.31 28.84 -1.49
C ASP A 24 -24.46 28.46 -2.72
N TYR A 25 -23.99 27.21 -2.74
CA TYR A 25 -23.42 26.59 -3.94
C TYR A 25 -24.49 26.45 -5.01
N VAL A 26 -24.55 27.43 -5.91
CA VAL A 26 -25.17 27.27 -7.23
C VAL A 26 -24.43 26.14 -7.95
N LEU A 27 -25.01 24.93 -7.88
CA LEU A 27 -24.53 23.77 -8.60
C LEU A 27 -24.67 24.05 -10.09
N ASP A 28 -23.53 24.34 -10.73
CA ASP A 28 -23.48 24.60 -12.15
C ASP A 28 -24.03 23.41 -12.94
N LYS A 29 -24.69 23.70 -14.06
CA LYS A 29 -25.56 22.73 -14.74
C LYS A 29 -24.78 21.55 -15.37
N ASP A 30 -23.47 21.72 -15.49
CA ASP A 30 -22.49 20.71 -15.91
C ASP A 30 -21.89 19.91 -14.73
N SER A 31 -22.63 19.80 -13.61
CA SER A 31 -22.25 18.94 -12.48
C SER A 31 -22.27 17.45 -12.86
N VAL A 32 -21.14 17.00 -13.43
CA VAL A 32 -20.72 15.59 -13.52
C VAL A 32 -21.00 14.96 -12.15
N LYS A 33 -21.95 14.01 -12.11
CA LYS A 33 -22.58 13.58 -10.86
C LYS A 33 -21.52 12.95 -9.97
N ALA A 34 -21.68 13.02 -8.65
CA ALA A 34 -20.71 12.43 -7.72
C ALA A 34 -20.43 10.93 -7.99
N LYS A 35 -21.40 10.21 -8.59
CA LYS A 35 -21.26 8.85 -9.09
C LYS A 35 -20.23 8.71 -10.22
N ASP A 36 -20.21 9.66 -11.15
CA ASP A 36 -19.37 9.62 -12.36
C ASP A 36 -17.90 9.94 -12.05
N ARG A 37 -17.64 10.48 -10.85
CA ARG A 37 -16.30 10.75 -10.30
C ARG A 37 -15.76 9.59 -9.45
N LEU A 38 -16.58 8.59 -9.15
CA LEU A 38 -16.25 7.49 -8.24
C LEU A 38 -15.90 6.23 -9.03
N HIS A 39 -14.66 5.77 -8.91
CA HIS A 39 -14.13 4.61 -9.63
C HIS A 39 -13.83 3.48 -8.65
N TYR A 40 -14.19 2.25 -9.05
CA TYR A 40 -13.85 1.02 -8.34
C TYR A 40 -12.81 0.27 -9.15
N ASN A 41 -11.74 -0.19 -8.50
CA ASN A 41 -10.69 -0.98 -9.13
C ASN A 41 -10.34 -2.21 -8.28
N PHE A 42 -10.03 -3.31 -8.94
CA PHE A 42 -9.57 -4.54 -8.31
C PHE A 42 -8.32 -5.04 -9.04
N THR A 43 -7.15 -4.75 -8.48
CA THR A 43 -5.88 -5.29 -9.00
C THR A 43 -5.55 -6.59 -8.28
N MET A 44 -5.13 -7.62 -9.00
CA MET A 44 -4.48 -8.80 -8.44
C MET A 44 -3.19 -9.09 -9.18
N GLY A 45 -2.24 -9.76 -8.54
CA GLY A 45 -0.99 -10.14 -9.18
C GLY A 45 -0.27 -11.26 -8.46
N ALA A 46 0.74 -11.80 -9.14
CA ALA A 46 1.68 -12.76 -8.59
C ALA A 46 3.11 -12.32 -8.95
N GLY A 47 4.06 -12.68 -8.11
CA GLY A 47 5.47 -12.40 -8.31
C GLY A 47 6.33 -13.54 -7.78
N PHE A 48 7.49 -13.73 -8.38
CA PHE A 48 8.47 -14.70 -7.93
C PHE A 48 9.87 -14.14 -8.14
N GLY A 49 10.83 -14.68 -7.40
CA GLY A 49 12.23 -14.36 -7.59
C GLY A 49 13.12 -15.41 -6.95
N TYR A 50 14.32 -15.52 -7.49
CA TYR A 50 15.34 -16.45 -7.04
C TYR A 50 16.67 -15.70 -6.93
N SER A 51 17.42 -15.98 -5.87
CA SER A 51 18.76 -15.46 -5.64
C SER A 51 19.62 -16.54 -4.99
N SER A 52 20.79 -16.82 -5.57
CA SER A 52 21.75 -17.80 -5.02
C SER A 52 22.16 -17.50 -3.57
N ASN A 53 22.02 -16.24 -3.14
CA ASN A 53 22.46 -15.76 -1.83
C ASN A 53 21.29 -15.25 -0.97
N ALA A 54 20.06 -15.26 -1.48
CA ALA A 54 18.89 -14.77 -0.76
C ALA A 54 17.64 -15.68 -0.86
N GLY A 55 17.81 -16.92 -1.35
CA GLY A 55 16.72 -17.89 -1.44
C GLY A 55 15.78 -17.65 -2.61
N GLU A 56 14.64 -18.33 -2.56
CA GLU A 56 13.52 -18.15 -3.49
C GLU A 56 12.30 -17.58 -2.77
N PHE A 57 11.48 -16.84 -3.52
CA PHE A 57 10.18 -16.41 -3.07
C PHE A 57 9.14 -16.54 -4.19
N PHE A 58 7.91 -16.84 -3.79
CA PHE A 58 6.71 -16.73 -4.61
C PHE A 58 5.63 -16.04 -3.78
N GLY A 59 4.91 -15.10 -4.36
CA GLY A 59 3.83 -14.43 -3.66
C GLY A 59 2.69 -14.02 -4.58
N THR A 60 1.52 -13.85 -3.97
CA THR A 60 0.31 -13.34 -4.62
C THR A 60 -0.24 -12.18 -3.82
N TYR A 61 -0.92 -11.24 -4.48
CA TYR A 61 -1.56 -10.12 -3.82
C TYR A 61 -2.88 -9.73 -4.50
N PHE A 62 -3.74 -9.06 -3.75
CA PHE A 62 -4.88 -8.32 -4.28
C PHE A 62 -5.03 -6.96 -3.60
N ASN A 63 -5.52 -5.98 -4.36
CA ASN A 63 -5.67 -4.57 -4.02
C ASN A 63 -7.04 -4.06 -4.53
N PRO A 64 -8.15 -4.36 -3.83
CA PRO A 64 -9.39 -3.65 -3.97
C PRO A 64 -9.20 -2.18 -3.55
N SER A 65 -9.60 -1.27 -4.44
CA SER A 65 -9.46 0.17 -4.24
C SER A 65 -10.66 0.93 -4.77
N VAL A 66 -10.91 2.08 -4.16
CA VAL A 66 -11.90 3.07 -4.57
C VAL A 66 -11.16 4.38 -4.76
N SER A 67 -11.43 5.09 -5.85
CA SER A 67 -10.90 6.43 -6.08
C SER A 67 -11.99 7.42 -6.45
N TYR A 68 -11.73 8.68 -6.13
CA TYR A 68 -12.64 9.79 -6.36
C TYR A 68 -11.91 10.95 -7.04
N ASP A 69 -12.42 11.37 -8.20
CA ASP A 69 -11.93 12.53 -8.94
C ASP A 69 -12.43 13.83 -8.28
N VAL A 70 -11.59 14.40 -7.43
CA VAL A 70 -11.85 15.69 -6.77
C VAL A 70 -11.87 16.81 -7.82
N THR A 71 -10.93 16.76 -8.77
CA THR A 71 -10.87 17.64 -9.96
C THR A 71 -10.48 16.83 -11.19
N SER A 72 -10.47 17.45 -12.37
CA SER A 72 -9.98 16.82 -13.61
C SER A 72 -8.49 16.43 -13.60
N ARG A 73 -7.74 16.85 -12.58
CA ARG A 73 -6.31 16.50 -12.40
C ARG A 73 -5.99 15.88 -11.04
N PHE A 74 -6.84 16.03 -10.03
CA PHE A 74 -6.57 15.54 -8.68
C PHE A 74 -7.56 14.45 -8.28
N ARG A 75 -7.02 13.30 -7.89
CA ARG A 75 -7.73 12.10 -7.49
C ARG A 75 -7.30 11.68 -6.10
N ILE A 76 -8.25 11.31 -5.25
CA ILE A 76 -7.97 10.62 -3.98
C ILE A 76 -8.28 9.14 -4.19
N LYS A 77 -7.41 8.25 -3.71
CA LYS A 77 -7.53 6.80 -3.82
C LYS A 77 -7.34 6.17 -2.45
N THR A 78 -8.20 5.24 -2.09
CA THR A 78 -8.15 4.49 -0.84
C THR A 78 -8.36 3.00 -1.13
N GLY A 79 -7.81 2.14 -0.30
CA GLY A 79 -7.93 0.71 -0.47
C GLY A 79 -7.14 -0.06 0.57
N PHE A 80 -7.17 -1.37 0.45
CA PHE A 80 -6.29 -2.23 1.22
C PHE A 80 -5.62 -3.25 0.30
N VAL A 81 -4.43 -3.66 0.69
CA VAL A 81 -3.67 -4.70 0.01
C VAL A 81 -3.52 -5.86 0.97
N TYR A 82 -3.94 -7.03 0.54
CA TYR A 82 -3.54 -8.30 1.16
C TYR A 82 -2.58 -9.01 0.22
N GLY A 83 -1.53 -9.60 0.78
CA GLY A 83 -0.58 -10.41 0.05
C GLY A 83 -0.09 -11.58 0.88
N ASN A 84 0.14 -12.70 0.23
CA ASN A 84 0.67 -13.92 0.82
C ASN A 84 1.95 -14.29 0.07
N TYR A 85 3.05 -14.45 0.80
CA TYR A 85 4.38 -14.70 0.25
C TYR A 85 4.98 -15.95 0.88
N MET A 86 5.28 -16.96 0.08
CA MET A 86 6.14 -18.08 0.48
C MET A 86 7.59 -17.70 0.20
N ALA A 87 8.46 -17.94 1.18
CA ALA A 87 9.90 -17.78 1.05
C ALA A 87 10.62 -19.05 1.51
N ASN A 88 11.71 -19.40 0.83
CA ASN A 88 12.56 -20.54 1.15
C ASN A 88 14.04 -20.13 1.04
N GLY A 89 14.86 -20.51 2.02
CA GLY A 89 16.28 -20.18 2.09
C GLY A 89 16.56 -18.68 2.33
N TYR A 90 15.58 -17.90 2.82
CA TYR A 90 15.70 -16.45 2.85
C TYR A 90 16.55 -15.97 4.05
N PRO A 91 17.64 -15.22 3.87
CA PRO A 91 18.58 -14.94 4.96
C PRO A 91 18.04 -13.95 5.99
N LEU A 92 18.05 -14.39 7.24
CA LEU A 92 17.80 -13.59 8.44
C LEU A 92 19.12 -13.13 9.05
N TYR A 93 19.19 -11.84 9.37
CA TYR A 93 20.28 -11.27 10.13
C TYR A 93 19.83 -11.01 11.58
N ASN A 94 20.20 -11.90 12.50
CA ASN A 94 19.93 -11.73 13.93
C ASN A 94 21.24 -11.61 14.71
N GLY A 95 21.82 -10.40 14.70
CA GLY A 95 22.92 -9.94 15.56
C GLY A 95 24.26 -10.64 15.38
N TYR A 96 24.31 -11.94 15.69
CA TYR A 96 25.48 -12.81 15.73
C TYR A 96 25.33 -14.12 14.94
N TYR A 97 24.12 -14.43 14.43
CA TYR A 97 23.85 -15.66 13.68
C TYR A 97 23.21 -15.39 12.32
N TYR A 98 23.64 -16.17 11.33
CA TYR A 98 23.04 -16.24 9.99
C TYR A 98 22.14 -17.47 9.96
N ASN A 99 20.82 -17.25 9.95
CA ASN A 99 19.81 -18.29 9.80
C ASN A 99 19.04 -18.06 8.50
N THR A 100 18.46 -19.11 7.93
CA THR A 100 17.50 -19.00 6.84
C THR A 100 16.07 -19.06 7.37
N PHE A 101 15.17 -18.33 6.71
CA PHE A 101 13.73 -18.41 6.89
C PHE A 101 13.13 -19.25 5.77
N ASP A 102 12.39 -20.27 6.17
CA ASP A 102 11.48 -21.04 5.36
C ASP A 102 10.08 -20.85 5.93
N GLY A 103 9.14 -20.34 5.13
CA GLY A 103 7.79 -20.09 5.65
C GLY A 103 6.93 -19.20 4.77
N THR A 104 5.80 -18.80 5.37
CA THR A 104 4.80 -17.93 4.74
C THR A 104 4.68 -16.62 5.49
N ILE A 105 4.64 -15.51 4.77
CA ILE A 105 4.49 -14.15 5.27
C ILE A 105 3.16 -13.60 4.76
N ASP A 106 2.21 -13.39 5.68
CA ASP A 106 0.97 -12.69 5.40
C ASP A 106 1.12 -11.19 5.60
N ARG A 107 0.67 -10.42 4.61
CA ARG A 107 0.63 -8.96 4.65
C ARG A 107 -0.77 -8.43 4.50
N LEU A 108 -1.07 -7.42 5.29
CA LEU A 108 -2.30 -6.65 5.20
C LEU A 108 -1.99 -5.19 5.54
N TYR A 109 -2.25 -4.26 4.61
CA TYR A 109 -2.18 -2.83 4.90
C TYR A 109 -3.31 -2.07 4.24
N THR A 110 -3.77 -0.99 4.87
CA THR A 110 -4.69 0.00 4.26
C THR A 110 -3.94 1.26 3.89
N TYR A 111 -4.39 1.99 2.88
CA TYR A 111 -3.74 3.22 2.42
C TYR A 111 -4.73 4.30 1.99
N VAL A 112 -4.31 5.55 2.13
CA VAL A 112 -4.93 6.72 1.52
C VAL A 112 -3.87 7.42 0.69
N ALA A 113 -4.21 7.73 -0.55
CA ALA A 113 -3.31 8.27 -1.56
C ALA A 113 -3.92 9.49 -2.27
N GLY A 114 -3.08 10.45 -2.62
CA GLY A 114 -3.42 11.55 -3.52
C GLY A 114 -2.60 11.42 -4.81
N GLU A 115 -3.26 11.49 -5.95
CA GLU A 115 -2.70 11.40 -7.29
C GLU A 115 -2.98 12.72 -8.04
N TYR A 116 -1.96 13.31 -8.65
CA TYR A 116 -2.06 14.54 -9.44
C TYR A 116 -1.51 14.34 -10.85
N ALA A 117 -2.38 14.50 -11.85
CA ALA A 117 -2.01 14.54 -13.26
C ALA A 117 -1.32 15.87 -13.58
N VAL A 118 0.01 15.84 -13.65
CA VAL A 118 0.85 16.99 -14.05
C VAL A 118 0.56 17.36 -15.51
N ASN A 119 0.38 16.35 -16.36
CA ASN A 119 -0.05 16.44 -17.75
C ASN A 119 -0.60 15.06 -18.20
N GLU A 120 -0.95 14.93 -19.47
CA GLU A 120 -1.54 13.71 -20.07
C GLU A 120 -0.63 12.46 -20.00
N LYS A 121 0.67 12.64 -19.74
CA LYS A 121 1.65 11.54 -19.64
C LYS A 121 2.15 11.29 -18.23
N LEU A 122 2.26 12.32 -17.40
CA LEU A 122 2.85 12.24 -16.07
C LEU A 122 1.80 12.42 -14.97
N THR A 123 1.60 11.38 -14.18
CA THR A 123 0.95 11.44 -12.86
C THR A 123 2.01 11.34 -11.78
N VAL A 124 1.93 12.18 -10.76
CA VAL A 124 2.70 12.06 -9.52
C VAL A 124 1.74 11.83 -8.37
N GLY A 125 2.19 11.17 -7.31
CA GLY A 125 1.34 10.92 -6.15
C GLY A 125 2.10 10.67 -4.88
N GLY A 126 1.37 10.73 -3.78
CA GLY A 126 1.83 10.34 -2.46
C GLY A 126 0.81 9.46 -1.77
N SER A 127 1.24 8.69 -0.78
CA SER A 127 0.30 7.97 0.09
C SER A 127 0.81 7.81 1.50
N ILE A 128 -0.12 7.69 2.43
CA ILE A 128 0.09 7.20 3.78
C ILE A 128 -0.60 5.84 3.91
N PHE A 129 -0.02 4.94 4.68
CA PHE A 129 -0.57 3.60 4.90
C PHE A 129 -0.38 3.14 6.34
N TYR A 130 -1.27 2.26 6.78
CA TYR A 130 -1.20 1.58 8.07
C TYR A 130 -1.09 0.08 7.85
N ASP A 131 -0.04 -0.51 8.40
CA ASP A 131 0.31 -1.91 8.26
C ASP A 131 -0.27 -2.76 9.42
N PHE A 132 -1.18 -3.68 9.09
CA PHE A 132 -1.83 -4.62 10.00
C PHE A 132 -1.16 -6.01 10.01
N SER A 133 -0.13 -6.22 9.19
CA SER A 133 0.54 -7.51 9.00
C SER A 133 1.00 -8.11 10.34
N ARG A 134 1.07 -9.43 10.42
CA ARG A 134 1.60 -10.12 11.60
C ARG A 134 2.77 -10.96 11.15
N TYR A 135 3.93 -10.56 11.63
CA TYR A 135 5.17 -11.28 11.36
C TYR A 135 5.45 -12.16 12.55
N THR A 136 5.60 -13.45 12.28
CA THR A 136 5.99 -14.45 13.24
C THR A 136 7.47 -14.74 12.99
N ASP A 137 8.29 -14.66 14.04
CA ASP A 137 9.70 -15.03 13.96
C ASP A 137 9.88 -16.52 13.69
N VAL A 138 11.08 -16.94 13.26
CA VAL A 138 11.45 -18.37 13.14
C VAL A 138 11.21 -19.17 14.43
N MET A 139 11.21 -18.52 15.60
CA MET A 139 10.89 -19.16 16.89
C MET A 139 9.39 -19.22 17.23
N GLY A 140 8.49 -18.78 16.34
CA GLY A 140 7.04 -18.76 16.59
C GLY A 140 6.55 -17.54 17.38
N GLU A 141 7.45 -16.67 17.83
CA GLU A 141 7.12 -15.44 18.56
C GLU A 141 6.58 -14.34 17.64
N THR A 142 5.70 -13.49 18.16
CA THR A 142 5.24 -12.32 17.38
C THR A 142 6.35 -11.28 17.33
N TYR A 143 6.88 -10.99 16.13
CA TYR A 143 7.96 -10.03 15.95
C TYR A 143 7.50 -8.60 16.29
N GLN A 144 7.86 -8.15 17.49
CA GLN A 144 7.64 -6.77 17.95
C GLN A 144 8.84 -5.91 17.55
N ASN A 145 8.77 -5.31 16.35
CA ASN A 145 9.75 -4.29 15.97
C ASN A 145 9.57 -3.07 16.89
N GLY A 146 10.64 -2.68 17.59
CA GLY A 146 10.62 -1.60 18.57
C GLY A 146 10.83 -0.24 17.92
N ASP A 147 9.86 0.23 17.13
CA ASP A 147 10.00 1.42 16.28
C ASP A 147 8.88 2.47 16.41
N TYR A 148 9.24 3.70 16.05
CA TYR A 148 8.55 4.93 16.46
C TYR A 148 7.30 5.27 15.64
N LEU A 149 7.17 4.81 14.38
CA LEU A 149 6.03 5.16 13.51
C LEU A 149 4.77 4.31 13.75
N ASN A 150 4.75 3.39 14.73
CA ASN A 150 3.53 2.67 15.15
C ASN A 150 2.72 2.03 13.99
N ASN A 151 3.41 1.33 13.09
CA ASN A 151 2.89 0.73 11.84
C ASN A 151 2.42 1.72 10.74
N ILE A 152 2.68 3.02 10.88
CA ILE A 152 2.45 3.99 9.82
C ILE A 152 3.64 3.98 8.85
N GLY A 153 3.37 4.08 7.56
CA GLY A 153 4.35 4.35 6.53
C GLY A 153 3.85 5.36 5.51
N ALA A 154 4.76 5.88 4.69
CA ALA A 154 4.46 6.83 3.63
C ALA A 154 5.22 6.48 2.34
N SER A 155 4.70 6.94 1.21
CA SER A 155 5.42 6.84 -0.06
C SER A 155 5.12 8.00 -1.01
N GLY A 156 6.07 8.27 -1.90
CA GLY A 156 5.92 9.15 -3.06
C GLY A 156 6.22 8.36 -4.33
N TYR A 157 5.44 8.58 -5.38
CA TYR A 157 5.53 7.81 -6.62
C TYR A 157 5.20 8.63 -7.86
N PHE A 158 5.60 8.13 -9.02
CA PHE A 158 5.23 8.66 -10.32
C PHE A 158 4.83 7.54 -11.29
N ASN A 159 4.02 7.90 -12.27
CA ASN A 159 3.67 7.08 -13.42
C ASN A 159 3.82 7.93 -14.69
N TYR A 160 4.68 7.50 -15.61
CA TYR A 160 4.94 8.15 -16.88
C TYR A 160 4.51 7.26 -18.05
N LYS A 161 3.41 7.65 -18.71
CA LYS A 161 2.86 7.00 -19.91
C LYS A 161 3.73 7.30 -21.13
N ILE A 162 4.34 6.25 -21.70
CA ILE A 162 5.09 6.34 -22.96
C ILE A 162 4.12 6.22 -24.15
N SER A 163 3.20 5.26 -24.09
CA SER A 163 2.14 5.01 -25.09
C SER A 163 0.89 4.44 -24.42
N ASP A 164 -0.18 4.18 -25.18
CA ASP A 164 -1.45 3.67 -24.63
C ASP A 164 -1.37 2.29 -23.97
N GLY A 165 -0.33 1.50 -24.26
CA GLY A 165 -0.07 0.20 -23.64
C GLY A 165 1.22 0.12 -22.81
N MET A 166 1.92 1.22 -22.57
CA MET A 166 3.23 1.19 -21.89
C MET A 166 3.50 2.42 -21.04
N SER A 167 3.90 2.19 -19.78
CA SER A 167 4.29 3.22 -18.82
C SER A 167 5.50 2.79 -17.98
N ILE A 168 6.22 3.78 -17.45
CA ILE A 168 7.26 3.60 -16.43
C ILE A 168 6.70 4.10 -15.10
N MET A 169 6.82 3.28 -14.05
CA MET A 169 6.40 3.62 -12.70
C MET A 169 7.58 3.55 -11.75
N GLY A 170 7.59 4.41 -10.73
CA GLY A 170 8.56 4.37 -9.65
C GLY A 170 7.94 4.82 -8.34
N GLU A 171 8.27 4.14 -7.24
CA GLU A 171 7.84 4.47 -5.88
C GLU A 171 9.06 4.52 -4.95
N VAL A 172 9.10 5.53 -4.08
CA VAL A 172 9.98 5.60 -2.91
C VAL A 172 9.09 5.49 -1.67
N ARG A 173 9.37 4.51 -0.80
CA ARG A 173 8.57 4.16 0.37
C ARG A 173 9.43 4.21 1.64
N ILE A 174 8.81 4.66 2.74
CA ILE A 174 9.38 4.72 4.08
C ILE A 174 8.39 4.05 5.04
N ASN A 175 8.82 2.99 5.74
CA ASN A 175 8.06 2.31 6.78
C ASN A 175 9.00 1.56 7.74
N ASP A 176 8.64 1.54 9.01
CA ASP A 176 9.42 0.88 10.07
C ASP A 176 9.21 -0.64 10.13
N ARG A 177 8.38 -1.20 9.24
CA ARG A 177 8.05 -2.63 9.20
C ARG A 177 8.83 -3.36 8.12
N ASN A 178 10.01 -3.83 8.50
CA ASN A 178 10.72 -4.89 7.82
C ASN A 178 10.63 -6.17 8.67
N PRO A 179 9.96 -7.24 8.20
CA PRO A 179 9.68 -8.44 9.00
C PRO A 179 10.91 -9.26 9.40
N MET A 180 12.05 -8.99 8.78
CA MET A 180 13.20 -9.91 8.73
C MET A 180 14.53 -9.22 9.05
N GLY A 181 14.50 -7.90 9.34
CA GLY A 181 15.70 -7.05 9.40
C GLY A 181 16.51 -6.95 8.10
N SER A 182 16.11 -7.69 7.05
CA SER A 182 16.89 -7.87 5.84
C SER A 182 16.52 -6.80 4.80
N ARG A 183 17.51 -6.02 4.35
CA ARG A 183 17.31 -5.00 3.29
C ARG A 183 16.84 -5.61 1.96
N PHE A 184 16.94 -6.92 1.82
CA PHE A 184 16.58 -7.68 0.62
C PHE A 184 15.08 -8.00 0.54
N MET A 185 14.40 -8.37 1.64
CA MET A 185 12.94 -8.60 1.59
C MET A 185 12.18 -7.31 1.30
N GLY A 186 12.51 -6.20 1.97
CA GLY A 186 11.83 -4.91 1.72
C GLY A 186 11.86 -4.46 0.24
N ALA A 187 12.92 -4.80 -0.52
CA ALA A 187 12.99 -4.51 -1.95
C ALA A 187 12.16 -5.48 -2.81
N ALA A 188 12.28 -6.79 -2.54
CA ALA A 188 11.57 -7.83 -3.28
C ALA A 188 10.04 -7.75 -3.07
N GLU A 189 9.60 -7.53 -1.83
CA GLU A 189 8.19 -7.49 -1.47
C GLU A 189 7.48 -6.21 -1.94
N HIS A 190 8.20 -5.08 -2.09
CA HIS A 190 7.58 -3.80 -2.46
C HIS A 190 7.59 -3.52 -3.97
N SER A 191 8.46 -4.18 -4.75
CA SER A 191 8.50 -4.06 -6.21
C SER A 191 7.27 -4.63 -6.93
N LEU A 192 6.45 -5.44 -6.24
CA LEU A 192 5.27 -6.10 -6.79
C LEU A 192 3.98 -5.28 -6.68
N PHE A 193 3.95 -4.19 -5.91
CA PHE A 193 2.72 -3.41 -5.69
C PHE A 193 2.48 -2.35 -6.78
N GLY A 194 2.36 -2.79 -8.04
CA GLY A 194 1.81 -1.96 -9.11
C GLY A 194 0.42 -1.45 -8.71
N ARG A 195 0.30 -0.14 -8.50
CA ARG A 195 -0.91 0.54 -8.01
C ARG A 195 -1.78 1.08 -9.12
#